data_AF-A0A2M7ZMP6-F1
#
_entry.id   AF-A0A2M7ZMP6-F1
#
_cell.length_a   1.000
_cell.length_b   1.000
_cell.length_c   1.000
_cell.angle_alpha   90.00
_cell.angle_beta   90.00
_cell.angle_gamma   90.00
#
_symmetry.space_group_name_H-M   'P 1'
#
loop_
_entity.id
_entity.type
_entity.pdbx_description
1 polymer ?
#
loop_
_entity_poly.entity_id
_entity_poly.type
_entity_poly.pdbx_seq_one_letter_code
_entity_poly.pdbx_strand_id
1 'polypeptide(L)' 'IKSMMAEHENAGDEFYEIRNLSSSYTPPEDACNTFIAAYQELKDFEEDLHKHVHLENNILFPKAIELEKRLLS' A
#
# COMPACT_ATOMS: atom_id res chain seq x y z
N ILE A 1 -2.72 -16.11 -3.08
CA ILE A 1 -2.07 -15.66 -1.83
C ILE A 1 -0.58 -15.42 -2.00
N LYS A 2 0.27 -16.41 -2.31
CA LYS A 2 1.74 -16.16 -2.46
C LYS A 2 2.10 -15.10 -3.51
N SER A 3 1.49 -15.13 -4.70
CA SER A 3 1.68 -14.07 -5.72
C SER A 3 1.27 -12.71 -5.19
N MET A 4 0.07 -12.61 -4.60
CA MET A 4 -0.44 -11.37 -4.02
C MET A 4 0.45 -10.82 -2.90
N MET A 5 1.04 -11.67 -2.05
CA MET A 5 1.98 -11.22 -1.04
C MET A 5 3.26 -10.61 -1.65
N ALA A 6 3.76 -11.19 -2.74
CA ALA A 6 4.91 -10.64 -3.47
C ALA A 6 4.53 -9.32 -4.19
N GLU A 7 3.32 -9.23 -4.73
CA GLU A 7 2.77 -8.00 -5.29
C GLU A 7 2.66 -6.89 -4.24
N HIS A 8 2.26 -7.22 -3.00
CA HIS A 8 2.25 -6.27 -1.88
C HIS A 8 3.64 -5.79 -1.47
N GLU A 9 4.65 -6.67 -1.48
CA GLU A 9 6.04 -6.30 -1.20
C GLU A 9 6.55 -5.32 -2.27
N ASN A 10 6.34 -5.64 -3.55
CA ASN A 10 6.72 -4.74 -4.65
C ASN A 10 6.00 -3.39 -4.57
N ALA A 11 4.71 -3.37 -4.27
CA ALA A 11 3.97 -2.12 -4.09
C ALA A 11 4.53 -1.29 -2.92
N GLY A 12 4.96 -1.94 -1.83
CA GLY A 12 5.64 -1.26 -0.72
C GLY A 12 6.95 -0.60 -1.13
N ASP A 13 7.77 -1.30 -1.91
CA ASP A 13 9.04 -0.78 -2.44
C ASP A 13 8.81 0.40 -3.40
N GLU A 14 7.81 0.31 -4.27
CA GLU A 14 7.41 1.40 -5.17
C GLU A 14 6.98 2.66 -4.40
N PHE A 15 6.18 2.50 -3.34
CA PHE A 15 5.75 3.62 -2.50
C PHE A 15 6.89 4.22 -1.67
N TYR A 16 7.84 3.40 -1.23
CA TYR A 16 9.06 3.90 -0.59
C TYR A 16 9.85 4.82 -1.54
N GLU A 17 10.02 4.42 -2.81
CA GLU A 17 10.69 5.25 -3.81
C GLU A 17 9.90 6.52 -4.13
N ILE A 18 8.57 6.44 -4.27
CA ILE A 18 7.71 7.63 -4.47
C ILE A 18 7.85 8.61 -3.30
N ARG A 19 7.85 8.11 -2.06
CA ARG A 19 8.03 8.94 -0.85
C ARG A 19 9.38 9.63 -0.85
N ASN A 20 10.45 8.94 -1.25
CA ASN A 20 11.79 9.53 -1.33
C ASN A 20 11.86 10.63 -2.40
N LEU A 21 11.37 10.34 -3.61
CA LEU A 21 11.38 11.28 -4.74
C LEU A 21 10.52 12.53 -4.47
N SER A 22 9.46 12.39 -3.68
CA SER A 22 8.56 13.48 -3.30
C SER A 22 8.99 14.24 -2.04
N SER A 23 10.19 13.95 -1.48
CA SER A 23 10.63 14.52 -0.20
C SER A 23 9.58 14.33 0.91
N SER A 24 9.07 13.10 1.05
CA SER A 24 7.96 12.75 1.95
C SER A 24 6.67 13.53 1.66
N TYR A 25 6.30 13.62 0.38
CA TYR A 25 5.13 14.38 -0.09
C TYR A 25 5.16 15.87 0.31
N THR A 26 6.36 16.46 0.36
CA THR A 26 6.52 17.90 0.67
C THR A 26 6.55 18.69 -0.64
N PRO A 27 5.51 19.45 -0.99
CA PRO A 27 5.53 20.27 -2.19
C PRO A 27 6.50 21.47 -2.03
N PRO A 28 7.12 21.94 -3.12
CA PRO A 28 7.94 23.16 -3.09
C PRO A 28 7.08 24.41 -2.82
N GLU A 29 7.71 25.51 -2.38
CA GLU A 29 7.01 26.75 -2.00
C GLU A 29 6.21 27.39 -3.15
N ASP A 30 6.64 27.17 -4.40
CA ASP A 30 6.01 27.69 -5.62
C ASP A 30 5.05 26.69 -6.28
N ALA A 31 4.73 25.58 -5.62
CA ALA A 31 3.80 24.58 -6.14
C ALA A 31 2.40 25.17 -6.35
N CYS A 32 1.80 24.84 -7.49
CA CYS A 32 0.39 25.17 -7.72
C CYS A 32 -0.53 24.26 -6.89
N ASN A 33 -1.77 24.70 -6.66
CA ASN A 33 -2.75 23.96 -5.86
C ASN A 33 -2.97 22.52 -6.35
N THR A 34 -2.90 22.27 -7.66
CA THR A 34 -3.05 20.93 -8.23
C THR A 34 -1.91 20.00 -7.82
N PHE A 35 -0.68 20.51 -7.75
CA PHE A 35 0.47 19.72 -7.32
C PHE A 35 0.39 19.39 -5.82
N ILE A 36 0.00 20.37 -5.01
CA ILE A 36 -0.23 20.17 -3.57
C ILE A 36 -1.31 19.11 -3.33
N ALA A 37 -2.44 19.21 -4.04
CA ALA A 37 -3.52 18.23 -3.95
C ALA A 37 -3.05 16.82 -4.35
N ALA A 38 -2.29 16.70 -5.45
CA ALA A 38 -1.74 15.42 -5.88
C ALA A 38 -0.81 14.78 -4.83
N TYR A 39 0.04 15.55 -4.17
CA TYR A 39 0.90 15.04 -3.10
C TYR A 39 0.11 14.60 -1.87
N GLN A 40 -0.95 15.33 -1.51
CA GLN A 40 -1.84 14.93 -0.43
C GLN A 40 -2.58 13.62 -0.77
N GLU A 41 -3.13 13.51 -1.97
CA GLU A 41 -3.81 12.30 -2.43
C GLU A 41 -2.88 11.08 -2.49
N LEU A 42 -1.63 11.27 -2.93
CA LEU A 42 -0.62 10.20 -2.94
C LEU A 42 -0.28 9.72 -1.53
N LYS A 43 -0.16 10.65 -0.57
CA LYS A 43 0.06 10.30 0.84
C LYS A 43 -1.11 9.52 1.42
N ASP A 44 -2.33 10.00 1.20
CA ASP A 44 -3.54 9.35 1.68
C ASP A 44 -3.68 7.94 1.07
N PHE A 45 -3.35 7.79 -0.23
CA PHE A 45 -3.31 6.50 -0.90
C PHE A 45 -2.30 5.54 -0.26
N GLU A 46 -1.08 6.00 0.03
CA GLU A 46 -0.05 5.16 0.67
C GLU A 46 -0.51 4.68 2.07
N GLU A 47 -1.14 5.56 2.86
CA GLU A 47 -1.68 5.20 4.17
C GLU A 47 -2.79 4.16 4.07
N ASP A 48 -3.68 4.28 3.07
CA ASP A 48 -4.75 3.32 2.84
C ASP A 48 -4.23 1.99 2.26
N LEU A 49 -3.21 2.04 1.40
CA LEU A 49 -2.53 0.85 0.90
C LEU A 49 -1.92 0.04 2.06
N HIS A 50 -1.26 0.70 3.03
CA HIS A 50 -0.74 0.01 4.21
C HIS A 50 -1.83 -0.69 5.02
N LYS A 51 -2.99 -0.03 5.22
CA LYS A 51 -4.14 -0.64 5.92
C LYS A 51 -4.68 -1.84 5.14
N HIS A 52 -4.81 -1.71 3.82
CA HIS A 52 -5.27 -2.77 2.93
C HIS A 52 -4.35 -3.99 3.00
N VAL A 53 -3.05 -3.81 2.77
CA VAL A 53 -2.04 -4.88 2.84
C VAL A 53 -2.03 -5.53 4.22
N HIS A 54 -2.14 -4.75 5.30
CA HIS A 54 -2.20 -5.30 6.66
C HIS A 54 -3.41 -6.20 6.85
N LEU A 55 -4.60 -5.74 6.45
CA LEU A 55 -5.85 -6.50 6.55
C LEU A 55 -5.75 -7.81 5.74
N GLU A 56 -5.21 -7.75 4.54
CA GLU A 56 -5.09 -8.93 3.69
C GLU A 56 -4.06 -9.92 4.22
N ASN A 57 -2.82 -9.48 4.40
CA ASN A 57 -1.69 -10.35 4.77
C ASN A 57 -1.85 -10.95 6.16
N ASN A 58 -2.39 -10.20 7.12
CA ASN A 58 -2.40 -10.62 8.53
C ASN A 58 -3.74 -11.17 9.00
N ILE A 59 -4.83 -10.90 8.27
CA ILE A 59 -6.17 -11.32 8.70
C ILE A 59 -6.85 -12.18 7.64
N LEU A 60 -7.02 -11.67 6.42
CA LEU A 60 -7.80 -12.36 5.39
C LEU A 60 -7.11 -13.63 4.88
N PHE A 61 -5.85 -13.52 4.45
CA PHE A 61 -5.12 -14.65 3.87
C PHE A 61 -4.91 -15.80 4.86
N PRO A 62 -4.53 -15.57 6.13
CA PRO A 62 -4.45 -16.66 7.10
C PRO A 62 -5.77 -17.40 7.28
N LYS A 63 -6.89 -16.66 7.40
CA LYS A 63 -8.22 -17.25 7.53
C LYS A 63 -8.64 -18.02 6.29
N ALA A 64 -8.32 -17.53 5.08
CA ALA A 64 -8.61 -18.21 3.84
C ALA A 64 -7.84 -19.54 3.73
N ILE A 65 -6.56 -19.57 4.10
CA ILE A 65 -5.74 -20.79 4.14
C ILE A 65 -6.29 -21.80 5.15
N GLU A 66 -6.71 -21.34 6.33
CA GLU A 66 -7.33 -22.22 7.33
C GLU A 66 -8.63 -22.83 6.81
N LEU A 67 -9.49 -22.01 6.20
CA LEU A 67 -10.74 -22.46 5.62
C LEU A 67 -10.53 -23.49 4.50
N GLU A 68 -9.59 -23.23 3.58
CA GLU A 68 -9.23 -24.16 2.50
C GLU A 68 -8.81 -25.52 3.07
N LYS A 69 -7.92 -25.52 4.08
CA LYS A 69 -7.48 -26.77 4.74
C LYS A 69 -8.64 -27.55 5.36
N ARG A 70 -9.61 -26.87 5.98
CA ARG A 70 -10.80 -27.49 6.58
C ARG A 70 -11.77 -28.08 5.56
N LEU A 71 -11.81 -27.55 4.35
CA LEU A 71 -12.70 -28.04 3.28
C LEU A 71 -12.08 -29.20 2.49
N LEU A 72 -10.75 -29.30 2.48
CA LEU A 72 -10.00 -30.35 1.79
C LEU A 72 -9.59 -31.53 2.70
N SER A 73 -9.87 -31.44 4.01
CA SER A 73 -9.72 -32.51 4.99
C SER A 73 -10.96 -33.39 5.08
#